data_AF-A0A1Z8BF96-F1
#
_entry.id   AF-A0A1Z8BF96-F1
#
_cell.length_a   1.000
_cell.length_b   1.000
_cell.length_c   1.000
_cell.angle_alpha   90.00
_cell.angle_beta   90.00
_cell.angle_gamma   90.00
#
_symmetry.space_group_name_H-M   'P 1'
#
loop_
_entity.id
_entity.type
_entity.pdbx_description
1 polymer ?
#
loop_
_entity_poly.entity_id
_entity_poly.type
_entity_poly.pdbx_seq_one_letter_code
_entity_poly.pdbx_strand_id
1 'polypeptide(L)'
;MKNLILLLSFTLLTSCNQQSEKNVINSKDPVLSSEVYKNYVAAYNDYASCKMERPQLTNDFMEKKMTSEEFTAALEKNAKSCNIKKEIFNKYYQLLEAEFEKTIAAKHKIME
;
A
#
# COMPACT_ATOMS: atom_id res chain seq x y z
N MET A 1 6.28 15.54 -60.18
CA MET A 1 7.40 16.05 -59.37
C MET A 1 6.88 17.14 -58.43
N LYS A 2 7.40 17.16 -57.20
CA LYS A 2 7.30 18.18 -56.14
C LYS A 2 5.96 18.24 -55.38
N ASN A 3 5.93 17.69 -54.16
CA ASN A 3 6.35 18.30 -52.87
C ASN A 3 5.22 19.17 -52.30
N LEU A 4 4.48 18.71 -51.28
CA LEU A 4 4.81 18.73 -49.85
C LEU A 4 4.66 20.13 -49.23
N ILE A 5 3.58 20.32 -48.46
CA ILE A 5 3.34 21.22 -47.31
C ILE A 5 2.07 20.61 -46.67
N LEU A 6 2.08 19.80 -45.61
CA LEU A 6 2.54 20.06 -44.24
C LEU A 6 1.80 21.24 -43.59
N LEU A 7 0.52 21.03 -43.27
CA LEU A 7 -0.22 21.84 -42.30
C LEU A 7 -0.34 21.06 -40.98
N LEU A 8 0.76 21.11 -40.23
CA LEU A 8 0.76 21.08 -38.78
C LEU A 8 -0.09 22.25 -38.27
N SER A 9 -1.19 21.98 -37.56
CA SER A 9 -1.72 22.80 -36.45
C SER A 9 -3.11 22.31 -36.02
N PHE A 10 -3.17 21.12 -35.41
CA PHE A 10 -4.20 20.83 -34.40
C PHE A 10 -3.55 20.86 -33.01
N THR A 11 -3.08 22.04 -32.64
CA THR A 11 -2.72 22.40 -31.26
C THR A 11 -3.99 22.81 -30.51
N LEU A 12 -4.88 21.86 -30.24
CA LEU A 12 -5.98 22.04 -29.27
C LEU A 12 -6.26 20.71 -28.57
N LEU A 13 -5.23 20.10 -28.00
CA LEU A 13 -5.41 19.43 -26.73
C LEU A 13 -4.82 20.37 -25.70
N THR A 14 -5.73 21.11 -25.07
CA THR A 14 -5.55 21.73 -23.77
C THR A 14 -4.97 20.65 -22.86
N SER A 15 -3.64 20.57 -22.83
CA SER A 15 -2.91 19.93 -21.75
C SER A 15 -3.48 20.56 -20.49
N CYS A 16 -4.27 19.78 -19.75
CA CYS A 16 -4.56 20.10 -18.37
C CYS A 16 -3.19 20.27 -17.73
N ASN A 17 -2.83 21.53 -17.50
CA ASN A 17 -1.82 21.91 -16.57
C ASN A 17 -2.38 21.59 -15.17
N GLN A 18 -2.64 20.30 -14.90
CA GLN A 18 -2.42 19.75 -13.59
C GLN A 18 -0.91 19.71 -13.46
N GLN A 19 -0.36 20.90 -13.20
CA GLN A 19 0.74 21.05 -12.28
C GLN A 19 0.44 20.07 -11.18
N SER A 20 1.16 18.95 -11.20
CA SER A 20 1.18 18.04 -10.09
C SER A 20 1.74 18.90 -8.98
N GLU A 21 0.83 19.46 -8.19
CA GLU A 21 1.08 19.60 -6.78
C GLU A 21 1.52 18.20 -6.37
N LYS A 22 2.83 17.99 -6.37
CA LYS A 22 3.46 17.29 -5.28
C LYS A 22 2.82 17.93 -4.05
N ASN A 23 1.75 17.30 -3.57
CA ASN A 23 1.43 17.29 -2.17
C ASN A 23 2.69 16.73 -1.53
N VAL A 24 3.67 17.62 -1.32
CA VAL A 24 4.60 17.50 -0.24
C VAL A 24 3.67 17.41 0.93
N ILE A 25 3.41 16.17 1.37
CA ILE A 25 2.77 15.90 2.64
C ILE A 25 3.71 16.56 3.63
N ASN A 26 3.46 17.83 3.89
CA ASN A 26 4.15 18.61 4.88
C ASN A 26 3.54 18.11 6.19
N SER A 27 3.95 16.90 6.56
CA SER A 27 3.46 16.17 7.72
C SER A 27 4.02 16.86 8.94
N LYS A 28 3.46 18.03 9.26
CA LYS A 28 3.51 18.60 10.61
C LYS A 28 2.63 17.79 11.58
N ASP A 29 2.09 16.65 11.15
CA ASP A 29 1.51 15.67 12.05
C ASP A 29 2.63 14.78 12.62
N PRO A 30 2.94 14.90 13.93
CA PRO A 30 3.98 14.10 14.57
C PRO A 30 3.67 12.59 14.52
N VAL A 31 2.41 12.19 14.40
CA VAL A 31 2.03 10.77 14.38
C VAL A 31 2.36 10.12 13.03
N LEU A 32 2.15 10.82 11.90
CA LEU A 32 2.48 10.31 10.56
C LEU A 32 4.00 10.23 10.29
N SER A 33 4.81 10.92 11.09
CA SER A 33 6.28 10.82 11.04
C SER A 33 6.87 9.85 12.08
N SER A 34 6.03 9.30 12.97
CA SER A 34 6.42 8.36 14.03
C SER A 34 6.96 7.04 13.47
N GLU A 35 7.78 6.37 14.26
CA GLU A 35 8.25 5.01 13.95
C GLU A 35 7.09 4.00 13.98
N VAL A 36 6.11 4.20 14.85
CA VAL A 36 4.91 3.36 14.95
C VAL A 36 4.12 3.41 13.65
N TYR A 37 3.92 4.59 13.06
CA TYR A 37 3.24 4.73 11.77
C TYR A 37 4.00 4.04 10.64
N LYS A 38 5.33 4.18 10.59
CA LYS A 38 6.16 3.47 9.59
C LYS A 38 6.02 1.95 9.70
N ASN A 39 6.07 1.43 10.93
CA ASN A 39 5.91 0.01 11.20
C ASN A 39 4.50 -0.50 10.88
N TYR A 40 3.47 0.32 11.16
CA TYR A 40 2.09 0.05 10.74
C TYR A 40 1.97 -0.07 9.22
N VAL A 41 2.52 0.90 8.46
CA VAL A 41 2.48 0.88 6.99
C VAL A 41 3.21 -0.35 6.43
N ALA A 42 4.39 -0.67 6.98
CA ALA A 42 5.13 -1.88 6.60
C ALA A 42 4.30 -3.14 6.85
N ALA A 43 3.73 -3.29 8.06
CA ALA A 43 2.91 -4.44 8.42
C ALA A 43 1.63 -4.56 7.58
N TYR A 44 1.00 -3.44 7.22
CA TYR A 44 -0.14 -3.40 6.31
C TYR A 44 0.23 -3.94 4.92
N ASN A 45 1.33 -3.45 4.34
CA ASN A 45 1.79 -3.90 3.02
C ASN A 45 2.16 -5.38 3.03
N ASP A 46 2.79 -5.85 4.10
CA ASP A 46 3.15 -7.25 4.33
C ASP A 46 1.93 -8.17 4.44
N TYR A 47 0.87 -7.72 5.11
CA TYR A 47 -0.38 -8.48 5.19
C TYR A 47 -1.16 -8.43 3.86
N ALA A 48 -1.11 -7.31 3.13
CA ALA A 48 -1.75 -7.18 1.83
C ALA A 48 -1.11 -8.09 0.78
N SER A 49 0.23 -8.18 0.75
CA SER A 49 0.96 -9.04 -0.20
C SER A 49 0.62 -10.53 -0.01
N CYS A 50 0.44 -10.97 1.24
CA CYS A 50 0.09 -12.36 1.54
C CYS A 50 -1.25 -12.79 0.91
N LYS A 51 -2.20 -11.85 0.74
CA LYS A 51 -3.49 -12.11 0.06
C LYS A 51 -3.33 -12.34 -1.44
N MET A 52 -2.28 -11.75 -2.04
CA MET A 52 -1.95 -11.91 -3.46
C MET A 52 -1.24 -13.22 -3.76
N GLU A 53 -0.62 -13.86 -2.76
CA GLU A 53 0.05 -15.15 -2.93
C GLU A 53 -0.93 -16.29 -3.24
N ARG A 54 -2.15 -16.30 -2.67
CA ARG A 54 -3.13 -17.39 -2.93
C ARG A 54 -3.57 -17.47 -4.40
N PRO A 55 -3.93 -16.35 -5.07
CA PRO A 55 -4.16 -16.35 -6.51
C PRO A 55 -2.97 -16.89 -7.29
N GLN A 56 -1.74 -16.50 -6.92
CA GLN A 56 -0.53 -16.96 -7.62
C GLN A 56 -0.33 -18.47 -7.47
N LEU A 57 -0.45 -19.01 -6.25
CA LEU A 57 -0.38 -20.46 -6.00
C LEU A 57 -1.45 -21.22 -6.80
N THR A 58 -2.66 -20.65 -6.91
CA THR A 58 -3.75 -21.25 -7.68
C THR A 58 -3.40 -21.28 -9.17
N ASN A 59 -2.89 -20.17 -9.72
CA ASN A 59 -2.45 -20.10 -11.11
C ASN A 59 -1.34 -21.11 -11.40
N ASP A 60 -0.34 -21.20 -10.51
CA ASP A 60 0.79 -22.12 -10.72
C ASP A 60 0.36 -23.60 -10.67
N PHE A 61 -0.63 -23.94 -9.83
CA PHE A 61 -1.25 -25.27 -9.84
C PHE A 61 -2.02 -25.53 -11.15
N MET A 62 -2.82 -24.58 -11.62
CA MET A 62 -3.56 -24.69 -12.89
C MET A 62 -2.64 -24.81 -14.10
N GLU A 63 -1.48 -24.14 -14.06
CA GLU A 63 -0.42 -24.21 -15.06
C GLU A 63 0.48 -25.45 -14.92
N LYS A 64 0.16 -26.36 -13.99
CA LYS A 64 0.88 -27.63 -13.74
C LYS A 64 2.35 -27.42 -13.36
N LYS A 65 2.69 -26.28 -12.76
CA LYS A 65 4.04 -25.99 -12.23
C LYS A 65 4.32 -26.66 -10.89
N MET A 66 3.27 -27.16 -10.23
CA MET A 66 3.36 -27.90 -8.97
C MET A 66 2.32 -29.03 -8.93
N THR A 67 2.59 -30.03 -8.12
CA THR A 67 1.69 -31.15 -7.83
C THR A 67 0.57 -30.74 -6.86
N SER A 68 -0.44 -31.59 -6.71
CA SER A 68 -1.54 -31.38 -5.76
C SER A 68 -1.06 -31.36 -4.30
N GLU A 69 -0.07 -32.18 -3.97
CA GLU A 69 0.50 -32.24 -2.61
C GLU A 69 1.30 -30.97 -2.30
N GLU A 70 2.13 -30.52 -3.25
CA GLU A 70 2.86 -29.24 -3.13
C GLU A 70 1.90 -28.04 -3.03
N PHE A 71 0.83 -28.03 -3.83
CA PHE A 71 -0.18 -26.97 -3.76
C PHE A 71 -0.87 -26.92 -2.39
N THR A 72 -1.27 -28.08 -1.86
CA THR A 72 -1.92 -28.17 -0.53
C THR A 72 -0.98 -27.67 0.56
N ALA A 73 0.28 -28.13 0.57
CA ALA A 73 1.28 -27.69 1.53
C ALA A 73 1.57 -26.18 1.42
N ALA A 74 1.61 -25.64 0.19
CA ALA A 74 1.79 -24.21 -0.04
C ALA A 74 0.60 -23.37 0.47
N LEU A 75 -0.64 -23.83 0.26
CA LEU A 75 -1.83 -23.17 0.78
C LEU A 75 -1.87 -23.13 2.31
N GLU A 76 -1.49 -24.23 2.98
CA GLU A 76 -1.40 -24.29 4.44
C GLU A 76 -0.32 -23.35 4.98
N LYS A 77 0.87 -23.36 4.36
CA LYS A 77 1.97 -22.46 4.73
C LYS A 77 1.57 -21.01 4.56
N ASN A 78 0.96 -20.65 3.43
CA ASN A 78 0.45 -19.31 3.18
C ASN A 78 -0.61 -18.91 4.22
N ALA A 79 -1.57 -19.80 4.54
CA ALA A 79 -2.60 -19.50 5.54
C ALA A 79 -2.00 -19.18 6.92
N LYS A 80 -1.03 -20.00 7.38
CA LYS A 80 -0.32 -19.76 8.65
C LYS A 80 0.45 -18.44 8.64
N SER A 81 1.22 -18.19 7.57
CA SER A 81 2.00 -16.96 7.41
C SER A 81 1.11 -15.71 7.36
N CYS A 82 0.02 -15.76 6.60
CA CYS A 82 -0.97 -14.68 6.52
C CYS A 82 -1.60 -14.37 7.87
N ASN A 83 -1.90 -15.38 8.70
CA ASN A 83 -2.48 -15.15 10.02
C ASN A 83 -1.48 -14.42 10.93
N ILE A 84 -0.22 -14.83 10.94
CA ILE A 84 0.83 -14.16 11.72
C ILE A 84 0.99 -12.70 11.27
N LYS A 85 1.05 -12.45 9.95
CA LYS A 85 1.13 -11.09 9.39
C LYS A 85 -0.08 -10.23 9.78
N LYS A 86 -1.29 -10.81 9.81
CA LYS A 86 -2.49 -10.13 10.30
C LYS A 86 -2.38 -9.73 11.77
N GLU A 87 -1.88 -10.62 12.62
CA GLU A 87 -1.68 -10.34 14.06
C GLU A 87 -0.66 -9.22 14.27
N ILE A 88 0.44 -9.23 13.51
CA ILE A 88 1.45 -8.15 13.54
C ILE A 88 0.83 -6.82 13.11
N PHE A 89 0.09 -6.81 12.00
CA PHE A 89 -0.63 -5.62 11.52
C PHE A 89 -1.59 -5.09 12.60
N ASN A 90 -2.43 -5.95 13.18
CA ASN A 90 -3.37 -5.56 14.23
C ASN A 90 -2.65 -4.96 15.45
N LYS A 91 -1.50 -5.50 15.84
CA LYS A 91 -0.72 -4.99 16.96
C LYS A 91 -0.17 -3.59 16.69
N TYR A 92 0.37 -3.35 15.49
CA TYR A 92 0.82 -2.01 15.12
C TYR A 92 -0.33 -1.02 14.95
N TYR A 93 -1.49 -1.47 14.48
CA TYR A 93 -2.69 -0.66 14.44
C TYR A 93 -3.12 -0.20 15.85
N GLN A 94 -3.15 -1.11 16.83
CA GLN A 94 -3.45 -0.76 18.23
C GLN A 94 -2.43 0.21 18.85
N LEU A 95 -1.13 0.03 18.55
CA LEU A 95 -0.10 0.97 19.01
C LEU A 95 -0.28 2.36 18.39
N LEU A 96 -0.64 2.41 17.10
CA LEU A 96 -0.89 3.65 16.40
C LEU A 96 -2.11 4.39 16.98
N GLU A 97 -3.22 3.67 17.24
CA GLU A 97 -4.39 4.21 17.93
C GLU A 97 -4.02 4.81 19.29
N ALA A 98 -3.25 4.09 20.11
CA ALA A 98 -2.82 4.56 21.42
C ALA A 98 -1.92 5.83 21.34
N GLU A 99 -1.11 5.97 20.28
CA GLU A 99 -0.29 7.16 20.05
C GLU A 99 -1.15 8.37 19.64
N PHE A 100 -2.15 8.15 18.80
CA PHE A 100 -3.15 9.18 18.47
C PHE A 100 -3.91 9.65 19.71
N GLU A 101 -4.41 8.72 20.53
CA GLU A 101 -5.12 9.04 21.77
C GLU A 101 -4.27 9.86 22.75
N LYS A 102 -3.00 9.47 22.96
CA LYS A 102 -2.05 10.24 23.78
C LYS A 102 -1.83 11.65 23.23
N THR A 103 -1.69 11.78 21.93
CA THR A 103 -1.46 13.08 21.28
C THR A 103 -2.67 14.00 21.43
N ILE A 104 -3.89 13.45 21.32
CA ILE A 104 -5.14 14.18 21.56
C ILE A 104 -5.25 14.60 23.03
N ALA A 105 -5.00 13.68 23.97
CA ALA A 105 -5.05 13.98 25.41
C ALA A 105 -4.02 15.04 25.83
N ALA A 106 -2.80 14.98 25.28
CA ALA A 106 -1.77 16.00 25.53
C ALA A 106 -2.18 17.38 25.00
N LYS A 107 -2.82 17.45 23.81
CA LYS A 107 -3.37 18.72 23.29
C LYS A 107 -4.47 19.27 24.18
N HIS A 108 -5.39 18.43 24.68
CA HIS A 108 -6.44 18.88 25.59
C HIS A 108 -5.91 19.39 26.93
N LYS A 109 -4.91 18.73 27.52
CA LYS A 109 -4.29 19.15 28.79
C LYS A 109 -3.51 20.48 28.71
N ILE A 110 -3.10 20.90 27.52
CA ILE A 110 -2.40 22.18 27.29
C ILE A 110 -3.40 23.32 27.03
N MET A 111 -4.66 23.02 26.72
CA MET A 111 -5.72 24.02 26.46
C MET A 111 -6.58 24.35 27.68
N GLU A 112 -6.36 23.70 28.83
CA GLU A 112 -6.94 24.04 30.14
C GLU A 112 -5.99 24.96 30.94
#